data_AF-A0A9X3F6K4-F1
#
_entry.id   AF-A0A9X3F6K4-F1
#
_cell.length_a   1.000
_cell.length_b   1.000
_cell.length_c   1.000
_cell.angle_alpha   90.00
_cell.angle_beta   90.00
_cell.angle_gamma   90.00
#
_symmetry.space_group_name_H-M   'P 1'
#
loop_
_entity.id
_entity.type
_entity.pdbx_description
1 polymer ?
#
loop_
_entity_poly.entity_id
_entity_poly.type
_entity_poly.pdbx_seq_one_letter_code
_entity_poly.pdbx_strand_id
1 'polypeptide(L)'
;MNRLLLIFGIAILLFSCSPKQDKPEVKDEATLQHDQKMEWWREARFGMFIHWGLYAEPAGEWKGERIPGISEWIMARAGIPVKEYEKLAENFNPEKYDAEAWVKLAKFAGMKYIVITSKHHDGFAMFHSKASKYNIVDATPFDRDPLKELADECKKQGIRLGFYYSQAQDWHEPGGTYFNIEEGKPHWDKDMVREPLMNYINGKAVPQVKEILENYGGLDILWWDTPRGMTEEAALALQDVADNYPDLITNNRLYRPWPGDFSTPEQHVPPTGLDYDWEVCMTMNTSWGYQWYDENWKSAEDLIKMLVDIASKGGNLLLNVGPTAGGEFPKPSIERLKQMGVWMQKNGESIYGTSASPFFKLPWGRCTTKEVKGNTNLYLHVFDWPKDGLLTVPGLKARINDIYLLSNPKQHFAWKFEGDDLHIHAPSVIFDEINTVVVVKTKGKVEVTSNKPTLKEGSILLPADFADIHNPGYGEHAVLKGSGTESMIQNWVDGRARLEWMFDNAEAGTYSVEALVRVTNTASLSVKCSDQEFEKTFEPSGDRFEIVTLGKLELTETGDQIISLTPNRKNWNEVELMYLELIRK
;
A
#
# COMPACT_ATOMS: atom_id res chain seq x y z
N MET A 1 16.32 71.50 50.85
CA MET A 1 16.76 71.62 49.44
C MET A 1 17.29 70.26 48.97
N ASN A 2 16.59 69.68 47.99
CA ASN A 2 17.03 68.72 46.95
C ASN A 2 17.75 67.40 47.32
N ARG A 3 17.09 66.26 47.06
CA ARG A 3 17.30 65.27 45.94
C ARG A 3 18.43 64.26 46.27
N LEU A 4 18.26 62.94 46.20
CA LEU A 4 17.79 62.09 45.09
C LEU A 4 17.19 60.77 45.63
N LEU A 5 16.07 60.32 45.05
CA LEU A 5 15.61 58.93 45.06
C LEU A 5 16.29 58.18 43.89
N LEU A 6 16.81 56.97 44.15
CA LEU A 6 17.12 55.98 43.11
C LEU A 6 16.11 54.83 43.24
N ILE A 7 15.20 54.71 42.28
CA ILE A 7 14.28 53.58 42.11
C ILE A 7 14.91 52.67 41.06
N PHE A 8 15.24 51.43 41.44
CA PHE A 8 15.65 50.38 40.51
C PHE A 8 14.38 49.69 39.99
N GLY A 9 14.04 49.94 38.72
CA GLY A 9 12.95 49.26 38.02
C GLY A 9 13.45 47.94 37.43
N ILE A 10 12.93 46.82 37.93
CA ILE A 10 13.06 45.50 37.30
C ILE A 10 11.93 45.38 36.27
N ALA A 11 12.30 45.38 34.98
CA ALA A 11 11.38 45.10 33.89
C ALA A 11 11.26 43.57 33.73
N ILE A 12 10.12 43.01 34.14
CA ILE A 12 9.74 41.62 33.85
C ILE A 12 9.10 41.61 32.45
N LEU A 13 9.83 41.11 31.46
CA LEU A 13 9.31 40.77 30.13
C LEU A 13 8.53 39.46 30.24
N LEU A 14 7.21 39.56 30.39
CA LEU A 14 6.28 38.45 30.19
C LEU A 14 6.15 38.21 28.67
N PHE A 15 6.92 37.27 28.14
CA PHE A 15 6.63 36.69 26.82
C PHE A 15 5.39 35.81 26.96
N SER A 16 4.23 36.37 26.60
CA SER A 16 3.01 35.58 26.37
C SER A 16 3.17 34.82 25.05
N CYS A 17 3.49 33.53 25.14
CA CYS A 17 3.29 32.61 24.01
C CYS A 17 1.78 32.43 23.82
N SER A 18 1.20 33.19 22.89
CA SER A 18 -0.09 32.81 22.31
C SER A 18 0.16 31.78 21.20
N PRO A 19 -0.55 30.64 21.16
CA PRO A 19 -0.45 29.70 20.05
C PRO A 19 -0.83 30.39 18.74
N LYS A 20 0.00 30.24 17.71
CA LYS A 20 -0.36 30.63 16.34
C LYS A 20 -1.59 29.82 15.95
N GLN A 21 -2.73 30.50 15.81
CA GLN A 21 -3.80 29.98 14.96
C GLN A 21 -3.29 30.05 13.52
N ASP A 22 -2.93 28.91 12.96
CA ASP A 22 -2.70 28.81 11.52
C ASP A 22 -4.00 29.22 10.81
N LYS A 23 -3.92 30.32 10.06
CA LYS A 23 -5.03 30.73 9.18
C LYS A 23 -5.17 29.63 8.13
N PRO A 24 -6.41 29.24 7.77
CA PRO A 24 -6.61 28.26 6.70
C PRO A 24 -5.90 28.78 5.44
N GLU A 25 -5.01 27.96 4.91
CA GLU A 25 -4.26 28.25 3.70
C GLU A 25 -5.24 28.40 2.55
N VAL A 26 -5.21 29.55 1.87
CA VAL A 26 -6.06 29.79 0.70
C VAL A 26 -5.43 29.00 -0.44
N LYS A 27 -5.99 27.82 -0.73
CA LYS A 27 -5.60 27.01 -1.88
C LYS A 27 -5.82 27.80 -3.18
N ASP A 28 -4.88 27.69 -4.12
CA ASP A 28 -5.04 28.27 -5.45
C ASP A 28 -6.04 27.47 -6.31
N GLU A 29 -6.44 28.04 -7.45
CA GLU A 29 -7.45 27.44 -8.33
C GLU A 29 -7.02 26.07 -8.89
N ALA A 30 -5.73 25.89 -9.19
CA ALA A 30 -5.18 24.63 -9.68
C ALA A 30 -5.26 23.52 -8.62
N THR A 31 -4.92 23.85 -7.37
CA THR A 31 -5.04 22.94 -6.23
C THR A 31 -6.50 22.55 -5.98
N LEU A 32 -7.43 23.50 -6.10
CA LEU A 32 -8.86 23.22 -5.95
C LEU A 32 -9.40 22.32 -7.06
N GLN A 33 -8.99 22.54 -8.32
CA GLN A 33 -9.39 21.69 -9.44
C GLN A 33 -8.83 20.27 -9.31
N HIS A 34 -7.56 20.13 -8.93
CA HIS A 34 -6.96 18.82 -8.64
C HIS A 34 -7.68 18.11 -7.49
N ASP A 35 -8.00 18.83 -6.40
CA ASP A 35 -8.76 18.25 -5.28
C ASP A 35 -10.16 17.75 -5.68
N GLN A 36 -10.86 18.48 -6.56
CA GLN A 36 -12.17 18.06 -7.07
C GLN A 36 -12.06 16.81 -7.94
N LYS A 37 -11.06 16.76 -8.83
CA LYS A 37 -10.78 15.61 -9.69
C LYS A 37 -10.49 14.34 -8.87
N MET A 38 -9.78 14.47 -7.74
CA MET A 38 -9.41 13.37 -6.86
C MET A 38 -10.51 12.91 -5.89
N GLU A 39 -11.61 13.66 -5.74
CA GLU A 39 -12.64 13.41 -4.71
C GLU A 39 -13.23 11.99 -4.82
N TRP A 40 -13.63 11.58 -6.02
CA TRP A 40 -14.21 10.26 -6.23
C TRP A 40 -13.21 9.15 -5.89
N TRP A 41 -11.93 9.38 -6.18
CA TRP A 41 -10.87 8.39 -6.02
C TRP A 41 -10.54 8.23 -4.53
N ARG A 42 -10.51 9.32 -3.77
CA ARG A 42 -10.40 9.28 -2.30
C ARG A 42 -11.61 8.61 -1.64
N GLU A 43 -12.82 8.78 -2.20
CA GLU A 43 -14.02 8.06 -1.72
C GLU A 43 -13.95 6.55 -2.02
N ALA A 44 -13.35 6.18 -3.17
CA ALA A 44 -13.38 4.81 -3.69
C ALA A 44 -12.66 3.78 -2.81
N ARG A 45 -11.44 4.09 -2.37
CA ARG A 45 -10.56 3.28 -1.48
C ARG A 45 -10.16 1.88 -1.96
N PHE A 46 -10.95 1.25 -2.82
CA PHE A 46 -10.77 -0.13 -3.24
C PHE A 46 -11.10 -0.32 -4.73
N GLY A 47 -10.12 -0.83 -5.47
CA GLY A 47 -10.21 -1.11 -6.91
C GLY A 47 -9.70 -2.50 -7.28
N MET A 48 -10.06 -2.95 -8.47
CA MET A 48 -9.54 -4.17 -9.09
C MET A 48 -8.40 -3.83 -10.04
N PHE A 49 -7.27 -4.53 -9.94
CA PHE A 49 -6.28 -4.58 -11.02
C PHE A 49 -6.49 -5.85 -11.84
N ILE A 50 -6.29 -5.77 -13.16
CA ILE A 50 -6.32 -6.93 -14.05
C ILE A 50 -5.05 -6.93 -14.90
N HIS A 51 -4.24 -7.98 -14.74
CA HIS A 51 -3.10 -8.28 -15.61
C HIS A 51 -3.45 -9.42 -16.54
N TRP A 52 -3.80 -9.08 -17.77
CA TRP A 52 -4.18 -10.03 -18.81
C TRP A 52 -3.53 -9.69 -20.15
N GLY A 53 -2.97 -10.69 -20.80
CA GLY A 53 -2.20 -10.56 -22.04
C GLY A 53 -1.70 -11.92 -22.51
N LEU A 54 -0.89 -11.95 -23.57
CA LEU A 54 -0.37 -13.19 -24.17
C LEU A 54 0.41 -14.06 -23.19
N TYR A 55 1.04 -13.46 -22.17
CA TYR A 55 1.74 -14.18 -21.10
C TYR A 55 0.83 -15.15 -20.32
N ALA A 56 -0.49 -15.00 -20.40
CA ALA A 56 -1.44 -15.95 -19.82
C ALA A 56 -1.48 -17.31 -20.55
N GLU A 57 -1.02 -17.40 -21.80
CA GLU A 57 -0.90 -18.66 -22.57
C GLU A 57 0.16 -19.59 -21.98
N PRO A 58 1.44 -19.18 -21.87
CA PRO A 58 2.46 -20.03 -21.26
C PRO A 58 2.29 -20.13 -19.74
N ALA A 59 1.62 -19.18 -19.10
CA ALA A 59 1.24 -19.22 -17.68
C ALA A 59 2.39 -19.58 -16.72
N GLY A 60 3.58 -19.01 -16.97
CA GLY A 60 4.80 -19.25 -16.20
C GLY A 60 5.64 -20.45 -16.65
N GLU A 61 5.22 -21.21 -17.66
CA GLU A 61 5.97 -22.36 -18.19
C GLU A 61 6.32 -22.16 -19.67
N TRP A 62 7.58 -22.38 -20.03
CA TRP A 62 8.03 -22.33 -21.42
C TRP A 62 8.74 -23.62 -21.80
N LYS A 63 8.29 -24.29 -22.87
CA LYS A 63 8.89 -25.55 -23.37
C LYS A 63 9.05 -26.65 -22.29
N GLY A 64 8.10 -26.76 -21.38
CA GLY A 64 8.10 -27.75 -20.30
C GLY A 64 8.92 -27.35 -19.07
N GLU A 65 9.48 -26.13 -19.04
CA GLU A 65 10.25 -25.62 -17.91
C GLU A 65 9.50 -24.48 -17.21
N ARG A 66 9.36 -24.60 -15.89
CA ARG A 66 8.81 -23.52 -15.05
C ARG A 66 9.82 -22.38 -14.96
N ILE A 67 9.37 -21.18 -15.32
CA ILE A 67 10.22 -20.00 -15.38
C ILE A 67 10.17 -19.27 -14.03
N PRO A 68 11.32 -19.05 -13.37
CA PRO A 68 11.34 -18.39 -12.07
C PRO A 68 10.91 -16.92 -12.13
N GLY A 69 10.03 -16.52 -11.21
CA GLY A 69 9.53 -15.15 -11.08
C GLY A 69 8.07 -15.02 -11.52
N ILE A 70 7.69 -13.79 -11.83
CA ILE A 70 6.33 -13.40 -12.24
C ILE A 70 6.07 -13.74 -13.71
N SER A 71 4.85 -14.22 -13.99
CA SER A 71 4.46 -14.82 -15.27
C SER A 71 4.43 -13.82 -16.42
N GLU A 72 4.01 -12.57 -16.17
CA GLU A 72 3.94 -11.53 -17.19
C GLU A 72 5.32 -11.04 -17.68
N TRP A 73 6.40 -11.53 -17.07
CA TRP A 73 7.79 -11.30 -17.48
C TRP A 73 8.43 -12.50 -18.20
N ILE A 74 7.66 -13.54 -18.51
CA ILE A 74 8.18 -14.80 -19.05
C ILE A 74 8.99 -14.62 -20.34
N MET A 75 8.57 -13.70 -21.23
CA MET A 75 9.28 -13.39 -22.47
C MET A 75 10.76 -13.05 -22.22
N ALA A 76 11.00 -12.12 -21.29
CA ALA A 76 12.34 -11.70 -20.91
C ALA A 76 13.07 -12.75 -20.07
N ARG A 77 12.39 -13.36 -19.10
CA ARG A 77 13.02 -14.28 -18.12
C ARG A 77 13.44 -15.62 -18.71
N ALA A 78 12.68 -16.14 -19.66
CA ALA A 78 13.03 -17.34 -20.42
C ALA A 78 13.89 -17.03 -21.66
N GLY A 79 14.20 -15.75 -21.93
CA GLY A 79 14.98 -15.34 -23.09
C GLY A 79 14.32 -15.70 -24.42
N ILE A 80 12.99 -15.60 -24.49
CA ILE A 80 12.21 -15.98 -25.67
C ILE A 80 12.45 -14.94 -26.77
N PRO A 81 12.88 -15.34 -27.99
CA PRO A 81 12.98 -14.42 -29.12
C PRO A 81 11.62 -13.79 -29.45
N VAL A 82 11.62 -12.53 -29.88
CA VAL A 82 10.39 -11.75 -30.11
C VAL A 82 9.45 -12.44 -31.09
N LYS A 83 9.99 -12.87 -32.24
CA LYS A 83 9.22 -13.60 -33.27
C LYS A 83 8.73 -14.97 -32.83
N GLU A 84 9.35 -15.56 -31.80
CA GLU A 84 8.88 -16.82 -31.23
C GLU A 84 7.70 -16.58 -30.29
N TYR A 85 7.80 -15.55 -29.44
CA TYR A 85 6.72 -15.15 -28.53
C TYR A 85 5.50 -14.62 -29.28
N GLU A 86 5.69 -13.86 -30.37
CA GLU A 86 4.63 -13.31 -31.22
C GLU A 86 3.63 -14.40 -31.69
N LYS A 87 4.10 -15.62 -31.92
CA LYS A 87 3.27 -16.77 -32.35
C LYS A 87 2.23 -17.20 -31.32
N LEU A 88 2.35 -16.78 -30.05
CA LEU A 88 1.31 -17.03 -29.06
C LEU A 88 -0.02 -16.40 -29.47
N ALA A 89 0.01 -15.27 -30.18
CA ALA A 89 -1.18 -14.59 -30.68
C ALA A 89 -2.01 -15.47 -31.61
N GLU A 90 -1.37 -16.35 -32.40
CA GLU A 90 -2.03 -17.25 -33.35
C GLU A 90 -3.04 -18.21 -32.66
N ASN A 91 -2.82 -18.52 -31.38
CA ASN A 91 -3.66 -19.44 -30.60
C ASN A 91 -4.45 -18.77 -29.48
N PHE A 92 -4.22 -17.47 -29.24
CA PHE A 92 -4.87 -16.74 -28.15
C PHE A 92 -6.35 -16.52 -28.48
N ASN A 93 -7.23 -17.34 -27.91
CA ASN A 93 -8.67 -17.24 -28.13
C ASN A 93 -9.47 -17.28 -26.80
N PRO A 94 -9.70 -16.12 -26.16
CA PRO A 94 -10.46 -16.01 -24.91
C PRO A 94 -11.97 -16.32 -24.99
N GLU A 95 -12.36 -17.52 -25.38
CA GLU A 95 -13.78 -17.89 -25.62
C GLU A 95 -14.69 -17.72 -24.39
N LYS A 96 -14.11 -17.71 -23.19
CA LYS A 96 -14.85 -17.59 -21.92
C LYS A 96 -14.73 -16.20 -21.29
N TYR A 97 -14.15 -15.23 -22.00
CA TYR A 97 -14.13 -13.83 -21.57
C TYR A 97 -15.56 -13.28 -21.48
N ASP A 98 -15.88 -12.70 -20.32
CA ASP A 98 -17.18 -12.11 -20.02
C ASP A 98 -16.99 -10.82 -19.18
N ALA A 99 -17.11 -9.67 -19.85
CA ALA A 99 -17.04 -8.35 -19.21
C ALA A 99 -18.10 -8.18 -18.11
N GLU A 100 -19.32 -8.69 -18.31
CA GLU A 100 -20.40 -8.58 -17.33
C GLU A 100 -20.10 -9.38 -16.07
N ALA A 101 -19.57 -10.60 -16.20
CA ALA A 101 -19.14 -11.40 -15.07
C ALA A 101 -18.02 -10.72 -14.28
N TRP A 102 -17.03 -10.15 -14.96
CA TRP A 102 -15.90 -9.45 -14.32
C TRP A 102 -16.38 -8.23 -13.53
N VAL A 103 -17.18 -7.34 -14.16
CA VAL A 103 -17.70 -6.13 -13.52
C VAL A 103 -18.66 -6.46 -12.38
N LYS A 104 -19.52 -7.48 -12.53
CA LYS A 104 -20.41 -7.95 -11.45
C LYS A 104 -19.60 -8.43 -10.24
N LEU A 105 -18.53 -9.18 -10.47
CA LEU A 105 -17.69 -9.67 -9.37
C LEU A 105 -16.97 -8.52 -8.68
N ALA A 106 -16.37 -7.58 -9.42
CA ALA A 106 -15.72 -6.39 -8.85
C ALA A 106 -16.70 -5.59 -7.98
N LYS A 107 -17.90 -5.33 -8.51
CA LYS A 107 -18.96 -4.63 -7.79
C LYS A 107 -19.42 -5.38 -6.55
N PHE A 108 -19.59 -6.70 -6.62
CA PHE A 108 -19.94 -7.54 -5.47
C PHE A 108 -18.86 -7.52 -4.39
N ALA A 109 -17.58 -7.53 -4.79
CA ALA A 109 -16.43 -7.44 -3.89
C ALA A 109 -16.36 -6.07 -3.18
N GLY A 110 -17.10 -5.07 -3.65
CA GLY A 110 -17.08 -3.70 -3.12
C GLY A 110 -16.06 -2.80 -3.81
N MET A 111 -15.50 -3.20 -4.95
CA MET A 111 -14.59 -2.35 -5.70
C MET A 111 -15.37 -1.25 -6.43
N LYS A 112 -14.78 -0.06 -6.53
CA LYS A 112 -15.41 1.12 -7.18
C LYS A 112 -14.83 1.45 -8.55
N TYR A 113 -13.67 0.88 -8.86
CA TYR A 113 -13.00 1.07 -10.13
C TYR A 113 -12.22 -0.19 -10.53
N ILE A 114 -11.97 -0.32 -11.84
CA ILE A 114 -11.17 -1.38 -12.44
C ILE A 114 -10.03 -0.70 -13.21
N VAL A 115 -8.80 -1.17 -13.03
CA VAL A 115 -7.65 -0.85 -13.87
C VAL A 115 -7.22 -2.13 -14.59
N ILE A 116 -7.09 -2.11 -15.91
CA ILE A 116 -6.70 -3.27 -16.72
C ILE A 116 -5.52 -2.96 -17.63
N THR A 117 -4.60 -3.91 -17.79
CA THR A 117 -3.50 -3.83 -18.75
C THR A 117 -4.01 -3.70 -20.18
N SER A 118 -4.00 -2.48 -20.74
CA SER A 118 -4.29 -2.27 -22.17
C SER A 118 -3.11 -2.67 -23.05
N LYS A 119 -1.90 -2.50 -22.52
CA LYS A 119 -0.65 -3.07 -23.06
C LYS A 119 0.36 -3.26 -21.95
N HIS A 120 0.92 -4.47 -21.83
CA HIS A 120 2.04 -4.76 -20.92
C HIS A 120 3.39 -4.69 -21.65
N HIS A 121 4.49 -5.05 -20.98
CA HIS A 121 5.84 -4.94 -21.53
C HIS A 121 6.09 -5.82 -22.76
N ASP A 122 5.34 -6.91 -22.93
CA ASP A 122 5.43 -7.77 -24.10
C ASP A 122 4.91 -7.10 -25.39
N GLY A 123 4.37 -5.88 -25.28
CA GLY A 123 4.07 -5.00 -26.41
C GLY A 123 2.74 -5.29 -27.09
N PHE A 124 2.01 -6.31 -26.63
CA PHE A 124 0.75 -6.75 -27.18
C PHE A 124 -0.41 -5.89 -26.67
N ALA A 125 -1.12 -5.23 -27.59
CA ALA A 125 -2.28 -4.42 -27.23
C ALA A 125 -3.53 -5.30 -27.05
N MET A 126 -4.14 -5.23 -25.86
CA MET A 126 -5.39 -5.94 -25.53
C MET A 126 -6.64 -5.25 -26.09
N PHE A 127 -6.46 -4.35 -27.05
CA PHE A 127 -7.52 -3.59 -27.70
C PHE A 127 -7.23 -3.39 -29.19
N HIS A 128 -8.20 -2.94 -29.97
CA HIS A 128 -8.00 -2.70 -31.40
C HIS A 128 -7.17 -1.43 -31.64
N SER A 129 -5.85 -1.59 -31.80
CA SER A 129 -4.94 -0.49 -32.09
C SER A 129 -4.62 -0.41 -33.59
N LYS A 130 -4.78 0.77 -34.21
CA LYS A 130 -4.37 0.98 -35.61
C LYS A 130 -2.89 1.26 -35.75
N ALA A 131 -2.23 1.63 -34.66
CA ALA A 131 -0.81 1.95 -34.61
C ALA A 131 0.10 0.71 -34.78
N SER A 132 -0.40 -0.47 -34.41
CA SER A 132 0.32 -1.75 -34.58
C SER A 132 -0.65 -2.90 -34.76
N LYS A 133 -0.33 -3.80 -35.71
CA LYS A 133 -1.07 -5.05 -35.95
C LYS A 133 -0.88 -6.10 -34.88
N TYR A 134 0.09 -5.91 -33.98
CA TYR A 134 0.30 -6.78 -32.83
C TYR A 134 -0.68 -6.43 -31.70
N ASN A 135 -1.95 -6.77 -31.93
CA ASN A 135 -3.06 -6.49 -31.03
C ASN A 135 -4.10 -7.62 -31.07
N ILE A 136 -4.96 -7.68 -30.06
CA ILE A 136 -5.91 -8.79 -29.87
C ILE A 136 -6.92 -8.96 -31.01
N VAL A 137 -7.29 -7.88 -31.70
CA VAL A 137 -8.26 -7.96 -32.81
C VAL A 137 -7.60 -8.46 -34.09
N ASP A 138 -6.46 -7.88 -34.45
CA ASP A 138 -5.79 -8.16 -35.73
C ASP A 138 -4.95 -9.45 -35.71
N ALA A 139 -4.32 -9.79 -34.58
CA ALA A 139 -3.31 -10.85 -34.50
C ALA A 139 -3.83 -12.17 -33.93
N THR A 140 -5.10 -12.26 -33.52
CA THR A 140 -5.64 -13.43 -32.83
C THR A 140 -6.96 -13.90 -33.43
N PRO A 141 -7.34 -15.17 -33.25
CA PRO A 141 -8.67 -15.67 -33.63
C PRO A 141 -9.83 -15.08 -32.82
N PHE A 142 -9.57 -14.29 -31.76
CA PHE A 142 -10.63 -13.71 -30.93
C PHE A 142 -11.46 -12.63 -31.65
N ASP A 143 -10.81 -11.82 -32.50
CA ASP A 143 -11.42 -10.78 -33.37
C ASP A 143 -12.43 -9.84 -32.66
N ARG A 144 -12.22 -9.61 -31.36
CA ARG A 144 -13.06 -8.78 -30.49
C ARG A 144 -12.19 -7.86 -29.66
N ASP A 145 -12.71 -6.68 -29.33
CA ASP A 145 -12.05 -5.72 -28.45
C ASP A 145 -12.57 -5.89 -27.01
N PRO A 146 -11.86 -6.63 -26.14
CA PRO A 146 -12.33 -6.89 -24.78
C PRO A 146 -12.29 -5.62 -23.91
N LEU A 147 -11.41 -4.65 -24.19
CA LEU A 147 -11.39 -3.41 -23.42
C LEU A 147 -12.60 -2.54 -23.74
N LYS A 148 -13.09 -2.58 -24.99
CA LYS A 148 -14.32 -1.89 -25.36
C LYS A 148 -15.53 -2.52 -24.68
N GLU A 149 -15.62 -3.85 -24.68
CA GLU A 149 -16.67 -4.59 -23.97
C GLU A 149 -16.65 -4.30 -22.46
N LEU A 150 -15.46 -4.27 -21.85
CA LEU A 150 -15.30 -3.92 -20.43
C LEU A 150 -15.73 -2.47 -20.14
N ALA A 151 -15.34 -1.52 -21.00
CA ALA A 151 -15.68 -0.11 -20.82
C ALA A 151 -17.20 0.13 -20.87
N ASP A 152 -17.87 -0.49 -21.84
CA ASP A 152 -19.32 -0.38 -21.98
C ASP A 152 -20.05 -0.98 -20.76
N GLU A 153 -19.54 -2.09 -20.22
CA GLU A 153 -20.14 -2.73 -19.05
C GLU A 153 -19.84 -2.00 -17.73
N CYS A 154 -18.63 -1.46 -17.57
CA CYS A 154 -18.28 -0.56 -16.46
C CYS A 154 -19.23 0.64 -16.42
N LYS A 155 -19.44 1.30 -17.57
CA LYS A 155 -20.39 2.40 -17.71
C LYS A 155 -21.82 1.99 -17.35
N LYS A 156 -22.28 0.83 -17.83
CA LYS A 156 -23.61 0.28 -17.53
C LYS A 156 -23.82 0.01 -16.04
N GLN A 157 -22.80 -0.45 -15.32
CA GLN A 157 -22.91 -0.82 -13.91
C GLN A 157 -22.44 0.26 -12.93
N GLY A 158 -21.93 1.40 -13.42
CA GLY A 158 -21.44 2.50 -12.59
C GLY A 158 -20.12 2.20 -11.88
N ILE A 159 -19.22 1.47 -12.55
CA ILE A 159 -17.85 1.23 -12.12
C ILE A 159 -16.93 2.13 -12.93
N ARG A 160 -16.03 2.83 -12.27
CA ARG A 160 -15.03 3.68 -12.94
C ARG A 160 -13.95 2.83 -13.59
N LEU A 161 -13.36 3.33 -14.66
CA LEU A 161 -12.43 2.54 -15.48
C LEU A 161 -11.11 3.26 -15.65
N GLY A 162 -10.04 2.50 -15.51
CA GLY A 162 -8.69 2.89 -15.84
C GLY A 162 -8.01 1.89 -16.74
N PHE A 163 -7.06 2.35 -17.55
CA PHE A 163 -6.17 1.48 -18.30
C PHE A 163 -4.75 1.65 -17.80
N TYR A 164 -4.11 0.53 -17.53
CA TYR A 164 -2.67 0.44 -17.38
C TYR A 164 -2.04 0.45 -18.76
N TYR A 165 -0.95 1.20 -18.93
CA TYR A 165 -0.19 1.22 -20.16
C TYR A 165 1.32 1.22 -19.90
N SER A 166 2.02 0.21 -20.40
CA SER A 166 3.49 0.20 -20.39
C SER A 166 4.02 1.12 -21.49
N GLN A 167 4.39 2.33 -21.07
CA GLN A 167 4.68 3.43 -21.99
C GLN A 167 6.07 3.39 -22.59
N ALA A 168 7.07 2.97 -21.82
CA ALA A 168 8.46 2.93 -22.25
C ALA A 168 8.86 1.52 -22.68
N GLN A 169 8.60 0.53 -21.83
CA GLN A 169 8.94 -0.86 -22.11
C GLN A 169 7.97 -1.47 -23.11
N ASP A 170 8.50 -1.77 -24.29
CA ASP A 170 7.80 -2.52 -25.32
C ASP A 170 8.83 -3.45 -25.95
N TRP A 171 8.88 -4.67 -25.44
CA TRP A 171 9.88 -5.68 -25.78
C TRP A 171 9.71 -6.22 -27.20
N HIS A 172 8.57 -5.96 -27.83
CA HIS A 172 8.30 -6.31 -29.22
C HIS A 172 8.89 -5.27 -30.19
N GLU A 173 8.88 -3.99 -29.83
CA GLU A 173 9.23 -2.92 -30.76
C GLU A 173 10.73 -2.56 -30.78
N PRO A 174 11.35 -2.39 -31.96
CA PRO A 174 12.74 -1.95 -32.11
C PRO A 174 13.13 -0.70 -31.30
N GLY A 175 12.21 0.27 -31.17
CA GLY A 175 12.41 1.50 -30.41
C GLY A 175 12.00 1.42 -28.94
N GLY A 176 11.20 0.42 -28.53
CA GLY A 176 10.69 0.29 -27.16
C GLY A 176 11.77 -0.11 -26.16
N THR A 177 11.74 0.38 -24.92
CA THR A 177 12.77 0.07 -23.92
C THR A 177 12.59 -1.35 -23.35
N TYR A 178 13.52 -1.77 -22.48
CA TYR A 178 13.49 -3.11 -21.87
C TYR A 178 14.19 -3.11 -20.50
N PHE A 179 14.02 -4.21 -19.75
CA PHE A 179 14.24 -4.23 -18.31
C PHE A 179 15.67 -3.88 -17.84
N ASN A 180 16.70 -4.24 -18.61
CA ASN A 180 18.11 -4.00 -18.28
C ASN A 180 18.79 -2.97 -19.20
N ILE A 181 18.01 -2.13 -19.88
CA ILE A 181 18.52 -1.08 -20.78
C ILE A 181 19.46 -0.09 -20.04
N GLU A 182 19.12 0.27 -18.81
CA GLU A 182 19.89 1.20 -17.97
C GLU A 182 21.22 0.60 -17.49
N GLU A 183 21.36 -0.73 -17.54
CA GLU A 183 22.61 -1.42 -17.24
C GLU A 183 23.56 -1.46 -18.45
N GLY A 184 23.15 -0.90 -19.59
CA GLY A 184 23.91 -0.95 -20.85
C GLY A 184 24.01 -2.36 -21.44
N LYS A 185 23.20 -3.32 -20.96
CA LYS A 185 23.15 -4.68 -21.49
C LYS A 185 22.35 -4.71 -22.79
N PRO A 186 22.75 -5.49 -23.79
CA PRO A 186 21.98 -5.64 -25.02
C PRO A 186 20.63 -6.30 -24.73
N HIS A 187 19.67 -6.08 -25.64
CA HIS A 187 18.42 -6.84 -25.68
C HIS A 187 18.71 -8.35 -25.75
N TRP A 188 17.90 -9.19 -25.10
CA TRP A 188 18.17 -10.65 -25.04
C TRP A 188 17.95 -11.33 -26.39
N ASP A 189 16.97 -10.86 -27.17
CA ASP A 189 16.82 -11.26 -28.56
C ASP A 189 17.94 -10.64 -29.40
N LYS A 190 18.81 -11.49 -29.93
CA LYS A 190 19.99 -11.11 -30.71
C LYS A 190 19.64 -10.64 -32.12
N ASP A 191 18.46 -11.01 -32.63
CA ASP A 191 18.00 -10.63 -33.96
C ASP A 191 17.30 -9.26 -33.95
N MET A 192 17.05 -8.71 -32.76
CA MET A 192 16.43 -7.39 -32.59
C MET A 192 17.39 -6.27 -32.98
N VAL A 193 17.09 -5.59 -34.08
CA VAL A 193 17.79 -4.37 -34.50
C VAL A 193 17.17 -3.19 -33.78
N ARG A 194 17.94 -2.52 -32.92
CA ARG A 194 17.46 -1.41 -32.08
C ARG A 194 17.30 -0.11 -32.85
N GLU A 195 16.23 0.61 -32.56
CA GLU A 195 15.93 1.95 -33.07
C GLU A 195 15.88 3.00 -31.94
N PRO A 196 15.96 4.30 -32.27
CA PRO A 196 15.76 5.38 -31.30
C PRO A 196 14.38 5.32 -30.62
N LEU A 197 14.34 5.61 -29.31
CA LEU A 197 13.11 5.58 -28.51
C LEU A 197 11.97 6.39 -29.14
N MET A 198 12.27 7.59 -29.65
CA MET A 198 11.26 8.49 -30.20
C MET A 198 10.55 7.93 -31.45
N ASN A 199 11.14 6.99 -32.19
CA ASN A 199 10.44 6.30 -33.27
C ASN A 199 9.26 5.50 -32.72
N TYR A 200 9.47 4.76 -31.63
CA TYR A 200 8.43 4.00 -30.95
C TYR A 200 7.41 4.93 -30.26
N ILE A 201 7.86 5.98 -29.58
CA ILE A 201 6.96 6.93 -28.91
C ILE A 201 6.00 7.57 -29.91
N ASN A 202 6.52 8.12 -31.00
CA ASN A 202 5.69 8.81 -32.00
C ASN A 202 4.92 7.86 -32.91
N GLY A 203 5.49 6.70 -33.23
CA GLY A 203 4.92 5.73 -34.16
C GLY A 203 3.90 4.78 -33.54
N LYS A 204 4.02 4.47 -32.25
CA LYS A 204 3.14 3.52 -31.55
C LYS A 204 2.58 4.08 -30.25
N ALA A 205 3.41 4.55 -29.33
CA ALA A 205 2.93 4.85 -27.97
C ALA A 205 1.95 6.02 -27.88
N VAL A 206 2.29 7.17 -28.47
CA VAL A 206 1.41 8.35 -28.54
C VAL A 206 0.12 8.04 -29.32
N PRO A 207 0.16 7.40 -30.51
CA PRO A 207 -1.05 6.94 -31.19
C PRO A 207 -1.94 6.03 -30.35
N GLN A 208 -1.37 5.03 -29.65
CA GLN A 208 -2.14 4.12 -28.80
C GLN A 208 -2.78 4.82 -27.60
N VAL A 209 -2.08 5.75 -26.96
CA VAL A 209 -2.66 6.55 -25.87
C VAL A 209 -3.81 7.42 -26.37
N LYS A 210 -3.72 8.00 -27.58
CA LYS A 210 -4.86 8.72 -28.19
C LYS A 210 -6.04 7.79 -28.43
N GLU A 211 -5.82 6.61 -29.00
CA GLU A 211 -6.87 5.60 -29.20
C GLU A 211 -7.55 5.20 -27.89
N ILE A 212 -6.77 5.02 -26.81
CA ILE A 212 -7.26 4.72 -25.46
C ILE A 212 -8.14 5.85 -24.90
N LEU A 213 -7.77 7.10 -25.10
CA LEU A 213 -8.52 8.21 -24.51
C LEU A 213 -9.76 8.59 -25.36
N GLU A 214 -9.76 8.27 -26.64
CA GLU A 214 -10.83 8.63 -27.58
C GLU A 214 -11.92 7.53 -27.73
N ASN A 215 -11.56 6.24 -27.72
CA ASN A 215 -12.47 5.19 -28.20
C ASN A 215 -13.38 4.55 -27.13
N TYR A 216 -13.11 4.80 -25.85
CA TYR A 216 -13.75 4.04 -24.74
C TYR A 216 -14.79 4.86 -23.96
N GLY A 217 -15.11 6.07 -24.42
CA GLY A 217 -16.18 6.88 -23.85
C GLY A 217 -15.80 7.66 -22.59
N GLY A 218 -14.52 7.97 -22.43
CA GLY A 218 -13.93 8.63 -21.26
C GLY A 218 -13.30 7.62 -20.31
N LEU A 219 -12.06 7.89 -19.90
CA LEU A 219 -11.29 7.06 -18.97
C LEU A 219 -11.04 7.86 -17.69
N ASP A 220 -11.19 7.23 -16.53
CA ASP A 220 -10.98 7.87 -15.24
C ASP A 220 -9.49 7.84 -14.84
N ILE A 221 -8.77 6.75 -15.15
CA ILE A 221 -7.36 6.57 -14.77
C ILE A 221 -6.52 6.13 -15.98
N LEU A 222 -5.39 6.81 -16.22
CA LEU A 222 -4.31 6.28 -17.05
C LEU A 222 -3.12 5.93 -16.16
N TRP A 223 -2.90 4.64 -15.97
CA TRP A 223 -1.92 4.10 -15.03
C TRP A 223 -0.64 3.73 -15.78
N TRP A 224 0.43 4.49 -15.57
CA TRP A 224 1.72 4.30 -16.24
C TRP A 224 2.59 3.30 -15.50
N ASP A 225 3.52 2.66 -16.21
CA ASP A 225 4.44 1.72 -15.56
C ASP A 225 5.88 1.76 -16.04
N THR A 226 6.77 1.36 -15.12
CA THR A 226 8.20 1.10 -15.35
C THR A 226 8.85 2.02 -16.40
N PRO A 227 9.06 3.31 -16.08
CA PRO A 227 9.67 4.30 -16.99
C PRO A 227 11.19 4.08 -17.18
N ARG A 228 11.61 2.82 -17.36
CA ARG A 228 13.00 2.41 -17.56
C ARG A 228 13.48 2.89 -18.91
N GLY A 229 14.59 3.62 -18.93
CA GLY A 229 15.13 4.24 -20.14
C GLY A 229 14.20 5.30 -20.75
N MET A 230 13.17 5.76 -20.03
CA MET A 230 12.30 6.84 -20.46
C MET A 230 13.05 8.17 -20.45
N THR A 231 12.94 8.96 -21.52
CA THR A 231 13.46 10.33 -21.57
C THR A 231 12.37 11.34 -21.22
N GLU A 232 12.76 12.51 -20.75
CA GLU A 232 11.81 13.61 -20.49
C GLU A 232 11.06 14.03 -21.77
N GLU A 233 11.74 14.06 -22.92
CA GLU A 233 11.12 14.32 -24.22
C GLU A 233 10.01 13.31 -24.56
N ALA A 234 10.27 12.02 -24.34
CA ALA A 234 9.28 10.96 -24.55
C ALA A 234 8.09 11.08 -23.59
N ALA A 235 8.35 11.43 -22.32
CA ALA A 235 7.33 11.65 -21.32
C ALA A 235 6.44 12.85 -21.64
N LEU A 236 7.02 13.97 -22.07
CA LEU A 236 6.28 15.16 -22.51
C LEU A 236 5.33 14.84 -23.67
N ALA A 237 5.79 14.08 -24.66
CA ALA A 237 4.94 13.71 -25.80
C ALA A 237 3.68 12.93 -25.40
N LEU A 238 3.73 12.14 -24.32
CA LEU A 238 2.59 11.40 -23.78
C LEU A 238 1.74 12.27 -22.84
N GLN A 239 2.39 13.09 -22.02
CA GLN A 239 1.72 14.05 -21.13
C GLN A 239 0.86 15.05 -21.92
N ASP A 240 1.39 15.59 -23.02
CA ASP A 240 0.68 16.50 -23.92
C ASP A 240 -0.64 15.91 -24.45
N VAL A 241 -0.72 14.58 -24.59
CA VAL A 241 -1.95 13.89 -24.97
C VAL A 241 -2.90 13.80 -23.77
N ALA A 242 -2.40 13.35 -22.62
CA ALA A 242 -3.17 13.18 -21.40
C ALA A 242 -3.77 14.50 -20.89
N ASP A 243 -3.06 15.62 -21.02
CA ASP A 243 -3.49 16.95 -20.58
C ASP A 243 -4.73 17.49 -21.30
N ASN A 244 -5.13 16.88 -22.43
CA ASN A 244 -6.40 17.22 -23.10
C ASN A 244 -7.62 16.65 -22.35
N TYR A 245 -7.42 15.86 -21.29
CA TYR A 245 -8.46 15.18 -20.52
C TYR A 245 -8.38 15.61 -19.05
N PRO A 246 -8.94 16.77 -18.68
CA PRO A 246 -8.74 17.38 -17.35
C PRO A 246 -9.25 16.52 -16.18
N ASP A 247 -10.21 15.63 -16.41
CA ASP A 247 -10.76 14.73 -15.39
C ASP A 247 -9.95 13.42 -15.22
N LEU A 248 -8.99 13.12 -16.11
CA LEU A 248 -8.19 11.89 -16.12
C LEU A 248 -7.09 11.92 -15.07
N ILE A 249 -7.10 11.03 -14.09
CA ILE A 249 -6.01 10.93 -13.11
C ILE A 249 -4.89 9.99 -13.60
N THR A 250 -3.65 10.31 -13.22
CA THR A 250 -2.46 9.52 -13.56
C THR A 250 -1.59 9.25 -12.34
N ASN A 251 -0.87 8.14 -12.34
CA ASN A 251 0.08 7.83 -11.28
C ASN A 251 1.47 8.47 -11.54
N ASN A 252 2.33 8.42 -10.52
CA ASN A 252 3.69 8.96 -10.52
C ASN A 252 4.72 8.19 -11.38
N ARG A 253 4.28 7.39 -12.35
CA ARG A 253 5.14 6.43 -13.07
C ARG A 253 5.37 6.75 -14.53
N LEU A 254 4.83 7.86 -15.06
CA LEU A 254 5.14 8.31 -16.41
C LEU A 254 6.65 8.58 -16.58
N TYR A 255 7.23 9.32 -15.62
CA TYR A 255 8.65 9.68 -15.55
C TYR A 255 9.04 9.93 -14.09
N ARG A 256 10.13 9.32 -13.59
CA ARG A 256 10.43 9.23 -12.13
C ARG A 256 10.58 10.55 -11.35
N PRO A 257 10.97 11.68 -11.98
CA PRO A 257 10.91 12.99 -11.31
C PRO A 257 9.51 13.58 -11.18
N TRP A 258 8.51 13.04 -11.87
CA TRP A 258 7.17 13.62 -11.94
C TRP A 258 6.20 12.97 -10.94
N PRO A 259 5.40 13.77 -10.24
CA PRO A 259 4.58 13.28 -9.12
C PRO A 259 3.30 12.57 -9.55
N GLY A 260 2.80 12.81 -10.78
CA GLY A 260 1.43 12.41 -11.16
C GLY A 260 0.36 13.04 -10.27
N ASP A 261 -0.85 12.51 -10.32
CA ASP A 261 -1.94 12.85 -9.38
C ASP A 261 -1.89 12.01 -8.09
N PHE A 262 -1.29 10.82 -8.14
CA PHE A 262 -1.11 9.95 -6.97
C PHE A 262 0.15 9.08 -7.10
N SER A 263 0.69 8.66 -5.95
CA SER A 263 1.88 7.79 -5.90
C SER A 263 1.53 6.30 -5.85
N THR A 264 2.46 5.43 -6.24
CA THR A 264 2.26 3.97 -6.28
C THR A 264 3.36 3.16 -5.56
N PRO A 265 3.29 3.01 -4.22
CA PRO A 265 4.10 2.07 -3.46
C PRO A 265 3.65 0.62 -3.72
N GLU A 266 4.09 0.06 -4.85
CA GLU A 266 3.76 -1.29 -5.29
C GLU A 266 4.25 -2.38 -4.33
N GLN A 267 3.41 -3.36 -4.02
CA GLN A 267 3.70 -4.50 -3.13
C GLN A 267 4.17 -4.11 -1.71
N HIS A 268 4.02 -2.84 -1.33
CA HIS A 268 4.50 -2.31 -0.07
C HIS A 268 3.49 -1.33 0.52
N VAL A 269 2.96 -1.64 1.72
CA VAL A 269 2.15 -0.68 2.45
C VAL A 269 3.09 0.20 3.29
N PRO A 270 3.14 1.52 3.07
CA PRO A 270 3.88 2.44 3.93
C PRO A 270 3.48 2.24 5.40
N PRO A 271 4.44 2.11 6.33
CA PRO A 271 4.13 1.79 7.72
C PRO A 271 3.23 2.82 8.41
N THR A 272 3.43 4.10 8.13
CA THR A 272 2.71 5.23 8.74
C THR A 272 1.72 5.92 7.79
N GLY A 273 1.53 5.40 6.57
CA GLY A 273 0.87 6.13 5.49
C GLY A 273 1.74 7.26 4.90
N LEU A 274 1.15 8.02 3.98
CA LEU A 274 1.78 9.15 3.30
C LEU A 274 0.85 10.38 3.40
N ASP A 275 1.41 11.57 3.33
CA ASP A 275 0.73 12.86 3.46
C ASP A 275 0.15 13.40 2.13
N TYR A 276 0.27 12.63 1.06
CA TYR A 276 -0.28 12.87 -0.28
C TYR A 276 -1.04 11.64 -0.78
N ASP A 277 -1.83 11.76 -1.85
CA ASP A 277 -2.63 10.66 -2.39
C ASP A 277 -1.75 9.48 -2.89
N TRP A 278 -2.11 8.25 -2.50
CA TRP A 278 -1.32 7.06 -2.79
C TRP A 278 -2.16 5.77 -2.93
N GLU A 279 -1.72 4.92 -3.85
CA GLU A 279 -2.35 3.64 -4.17
C GLU A 279 -1.36 2.50 -4.02
N VAL A 280 -1.70 1.48 -3.23
CA VAL A 280 -0.96 0.23 -3.23
C VAL A 280 -1.60 -0.71 -4.23
N CYS A 281 -0.84 -1.14 -5.22
CA CYS A 281 -1.18 -2.32 -5.99
C CYS A 281 -0.61 -3.57 -5.31
N MET A 282 -1.44 -4.61 -5.15
CA MET A 282 -1.10 -5.87 -4.48
C MET A 282 -1.57 -7.08 -5.29
N THR A 283 -0.79 -8.14 -5.31
CA THR A 283 -1.19 -9.45 -5.86
C THR A 283 -1.93 -10.28 -4.81
N MET A 284 -2.88 -11.12 -5.24
CA MET A 284 -3.48 -12.13 -4.36
C MET A 284 -2.55 -13.33 -4.12
N ASN A 285 -1.66 -13.64 -5.06
CA ASN A 285 -0.62 -14.67 -5.00
C ASN A 285 0.76 -14.02 -5.25
N THR A 286 1.70 -14.70 -5.90
CA THR A 286 3.07 -14.22 -6.12
C THR A 286 3.32 -13.61 -7.51
N SER A 287 2.35 -13.66 -8.42
CA SER A 287 2.44 -13.16 -9.80
C SER A 287 1.31 -12.18 -10.13
N TRP A 288 1.54 -11.24 -11.04
CA TRP A 288 0.48 -10.36 -11.54
C TRP A 288 -0.34 -11.05 -12.63
N GLY A 289 0.34 -11.54 -13.66
CA GLY A 289 -0.25 -12.39 -14.69
C GLY A 289 -0.56 -13.79 -14.18
N TYR A 290 -1.46 -14.50 -14.87
CA TYR A 290 -1.81 -15.87 -14.53
C TYR A 290 -0.60 -16.81 -14.56
N GLN A 291 -0.45 -17.61 -13.51
CA GLN A 291 0.62 -18.60 -13.35
C GLN A 291 0.00 -19.89 -12.83
N TRP A 292 0.00 -20.94 -13.66
CA TRP A 292 -0.88 -22.10 -13.43
C TRP A 292 -0.52 -22.91 -12.17
N TYR A 293 0.74 -22.84 -11.73
CA TYR A 293 1.27 -23.59 -10.59
C TYR A 293 1.47 -22.73 -9.33
N ASP A 294 1.10 -21.45 -9.35
CA ASP A 294 1.22 -20.59 -8.18
C ASP A 294 0.01 -20.73 -7.24
N GLU A 295 0.20 -21.55 -6.20
CA GLU A 295 -0.80 -21.82 -5.17
C GLU A 295 -0.62 -20.98 -3.90
N ASN A 296 0.30 -20.01 -3.90
CA ASN A 296 0.62 -19.19 -2.72
C ASN A 296 -0.38 -18.04 -2.53
N TRP A 297 -1.66 -18.39 -2.44
CA TRP A 297 -2.76 -17.45 -2.30
C TRP A 297 -2.85 -16.87 -0.89
N LYS A 298 -2.85 -15.53 -0.78
CA LYS A 298 -3.25 -14.81 0.42
C LYS A 298 -4.66 -15.23 0.83
N SER A 299 -4.89 -15.32 2.13
CA SER A 299 -6.22 -15.65 2.67
C SER A 299 -7.17 -14.46 2.54
N ALA A 300 -8.48 -14.68 2.61
CA ALA A 300 -9.43 -13.57 2.67
C ALA A 300 -9.25 -12.72 3.94
N GLU A 301 -8.81 -13.33 5.04
CA GLU A 301 -8.45 -12.62 6.26
C GLU A 301 -7.34 -11.60 6.00
N ASP A 302 -6.23 -12.03 5.39
CA ASP A 302 -5.10 -11.15 5.06
C ASP A 302 -5.54 -10.02 4.13
N LEU A 303 -6.36 -10.32 3.13
CA LEU A 303 -6.84 -9.33 2.17
C LEU A 303 -7.79 -8.30 2.79
N ILE A 304 -8.68 -8.72 3.70
CA ILE A 304 -9.56 -7.79 4.44
C ILE A 304 -8.73 -6.92 5.38
N LYS A 305 -7.82 -7.51 6.15
CA LYS A 305 -6.93 -6.78 7.06
C LYS A 305 -6.04 -5.79 6.29
N MET A 306 -5.56 -6.16 5.11
CA MET A 306 -4.77 -5.30 4.22
C MET A 306 -5.58 -4.11 3.69
N LEU A 307 -6.82 -4.32 3.21
CA LEU A 307 -7.69 -3.23 2.78
C LEU A 307 -7.90 -2.21 3.90
N VAL A 308 -8.15 -2.71 5.12
CA VAL A 308 -8.39 -1.88 6.30
C VAL A 308 -7.11 -1.15 6.75
N ASP A 309 -5.96 -1.82 6.72
CA ASP A 309 -4.66 -1.21 7.04
C ASP A 309 -4.38 -0.03 6.10
N ILE A 310 -4.54 -0.23 4.79
CA ILE A 310 -4.34 0.82 3.77
C ILE A 310 -5.33 1.97 3.96
N ALA A 311 -6.63 1.68 4.12
CA ALA A 311 -7.65 2.71 4.34
C ALA A 311 -7.41 3.50 5.64
N SER A 312 -6.97 2.84 6.71
CA SER A 312 -6.61 3.48 7.99
C SER A 312 -5.39 4.39 7.90
N LYS A 313 -4.61 4.28 6.83
CA LYS A 313 -3.45 5.11 6.52
C LYS A 313 -3.74 6.12 5.39
N GLY A 314 -5.00 6.22 4.96
CA GLY A 314 -5.46 7.18 3.95
C GLY A 314 -5.21 6.78 2.50
N GLY A 315 -4.74 5.56 2.23
CA GLY A 315 -4.45 5.09 0.87
C GLY A 315 -5.61 4.35 0.21
N ASN A 316 -5.40 3.99 -1.06
CA ASN A 316 -6.27 3.10 -1.82
C ASN A 316 -5.60 1.74 -2.05
N LEU A 317 -6.38 0.65 -2.05
CA LEU A 317 -5.93 -0.68 -2.45
C LEU A 317 -6.40 -0.99 -3.87
N LEU A 318 -5.46 -1.28 -4.77
CA LEU A 318 -5.69 -1.81 -6.10
C LEU A 318 -5.31 -3.31 -6.13
N LEU A 319 -6.29 -4.18 -5.96
CA LEU A 319 -6.05 -5.62 -5.76
C LEU A 319 -6.12 -6.39 -7.08
N ASN A 320 -5.04 -7.09 -7.41
CA ASN A 320 -4.86 -7.74 -8.71
C ASN A 320 -5.55 -9.09 -8.86
N VAL A 321 -6.05 -9.34 -10.08
CA VAL A 321 -6.47 -10.63 -10.61
C VAL A 321 -5.73 -10.88 -11.94
N GLY A 322 -5.13 -12.07 -12.09
CA GLY A 322 -4.53 -12.52 -13.35
C GLY A 322 -5.44 -13.54 -14.05
N PRO A 323 -6.20 -13.16 -15.09
CA PRO A 323 -7.08 -14.07 -15.81
C PRO A 323 -6.30 -15.11 -16.63
N THR A 324 -6.88 -16.29 -16.78
CA THR A 324 -6.36 -17.35 -17.67
C THR A 324 -6.36 -16.89 -19.13
N ALA A 325 -5.64 -17.59 -20.02
CA ALA A 325 -5.70 -17.34 -21.46
C ALA A 325 -7.12 -17.40 -22.03
N GLY A 326 -7.97 -18.27 -21.47
CA GLY A 326 -9.38 -18.40 -21.87
C GLY A 326 -10.29 -17.22 -21.44
N GLY A 327 -9.80 -16.26 -20.66
CA GLY A 327 -10.58 -15.13 -20.16
C GLY A 327 -11.31 -15.37 -18.84
N GLU A 328 -11.08 -16.51 -18.18
CA GLU A 328 -11.64 -16.80 -16.85
C GLU A 328 -10.76 -16.21 -15.75
N PHE A 329 -11.37 -15.61 -14.73
CA PHE A 329 -10.67 -15.40 -13.46
C PHE A 329 -10.40 -16.73 -12.75
N PRO A 330 -9.21 -16.93 -12.18
CA PRO A 330 -8.92 -18.12 -11.38
C PRO A 330 -9.92 -18.30 -10.24
N LYS A 331 -10.33 -19.55 -9.99
CA LYS A 331 -11.28 -19.88 -8.92
C LYS A 331 -10.86 -19.31 -7.54
N PRO A 332 -9.59 -19.40 -7.11
CA PRO A 332 -9.17 -18.81 -5.84
C PRO A 332 -9.44 -17.30 -5.75
N SER A 333 -9.20 -16.54 -6.83
CA SER A 333 -9.49 -15.11 -6.90
C SER A 333 -10.98 -14.83 -6.72
N ILE A 334 -11.85 -15.59 -7.39
CA ILE A 334 -13.31 -15.47 -7.27
C ILE A 334 -13.76 -15.72 -5.83
N GLU A 335 -13.25 -16.78 -5.19
CA GLU A 335 -13.58 -17.13 -3.81
C GLU A 335 -13.20 -15.99 -2.84
N ARG A 336 -11.98 -15.46 -2.96
CA ARG A 336 -11.47 -14.38 -2.10
C ARG A 336 -12.24 -13.08 -2.29
N LEU A 337 -12.50 -12.68 -3.55
CA LEU A 337 -13.32 -11.51 -3.86
C LEU A 337 -14.75 -11.63 -3.33
N LYS A 338 -15.34 -12.83 -3.38
CA LYS A 338 -16.65 -13.07 -2.77
C LYS A 338 -16.62 -12.96 -1.25
N GLN A 339 -15.61 -13.52 -0.59
CA GLN A 339 -15.45 -13.42 0.86
C GLN A 339 -15.26 -11.96 1.30
N MET A 340 -14.39 -11.22 0.61
CA MET A 340 -14.24 -9.77 0.82
C MET A 340 -15.56 -9.02 0.58
N GLY A 341 -16.28 -9.35 -0.48
CA GLY A 341 -17.58 -8.75 -0.81
C GLY A 341 -18.64 -8.94 0.26
N VAL A 342 -18.71 -10.13 0.89
CA VAL A 342 -19.62 -10.39 2.01
C VAL A 342 -19.28 -9.49 3.21
N TRP A 343 -17.99 -9.28 3.49
CA TRP A 343 -17.56 -8.36 4.55
C TRP A 343 -17.86 -6.89 4.18
N MET A 344 -17.55 -6.47 2.95
CA MET A 344 -17.79 -5.11 2.45
C MET A 344 -19.27 -4.72 2.42
N GLN A 345 -20.20 -5.66 2.19
CA GLN A 345 -21.63 -5.36 2.25
C GLN A 345 -22.11 -4.95 3.64
N LYS A 346 -21.48 -5.48 4.70
CA LYS A 346 -21.82 -5.15 6.09
C LYS A 346 -21.04 -3.95 6.61
N ASN A 347 -19.80 -3.79 6.16
CA ASN A 347 -18.83 -2.91 6.77
C ASN A 347 -18.28 -1.82 5.82
N GLY A 348 -18.72 -1.75 4.57
CA GLY A 348 -18.14 -0.83 3.58
C GLY A 348 -18.20 0.66 3.95
N GLU A 349 -19.13 1.08 4.83
CA GLU A 349 -19.18 2.44 5.35
C GLU A 349 -17.91 2.84 6.15
N SER A 350 -17.20 1.87 6.74
CA SER A 350 -15.92 2.12 7.41
C SER A 350 -14.72 2.12 6.48
N ILE A 351 -14.93 1.96 5.17
CA ILE A 351 -13.88 2.03 4.16
C ILE A 351 -14.15 3.22 3.23
N TYR A 352 -15.31 3.29 2.58
CA TYR A 352 -15.57 4.31 1.58
C TYR A 352 -15.63 5.71 2.19
N GLY A 353 -14.89 6.65 1.60
CA GLY A 353 -14.89 8.05 2.04
C GLY A 353 -14.34 8.28 3.43
N THR A 354 -13.56 7.34 3.96
CA THR A 354 -12.88 7.54 5.23
C THR A 354 -11.52 8.21 5.02
N SER A 355 -11.08 8.97 6.02
CA SER A 355 -9.72 9.46 6.18
C SER A 355 -8.91 8.56 7.12
N ALA A 356 -7.60 8.83 7.19
CA ALA A 356 -6.67 8.10 8.04
C ALA A 356 -7.04 8.13 9.53
N SER A 357 -6.46 7.18 10.27
CA SER A 357 -6.52 7.07 11.72
C SER A 357 -5.99 8.34 12.38
N PRO A 358 -6.63 8.84 13.46
CA PRO A 358 -6.08 9.90 14.30
C PRO A 358 -5.15 9.32 15.38
N PHE A 359 -5.10 7.99 15.53
CA PHE A 359 -4.24 7.28 16.46
C PHE A 359 -2.95 6.88 15.75
N PHE A 360 -1.83 6.94 16.47
CA PHE A 360 -0.54 6.53 15.93
C PHE A 360 -0.50 5.02 15.65
N LYS A 361 -0.86 4.19 16.63
CA LYS A 361 -0.94 2.73 16.47
C LYS A 361 -2.01 2.12 17.37
N LEU A 362 -2.66 1.05 16.93
CA LEU A 362 -3.68 0.34 17.71
C LEU A 362 -3.33 -1.16 17.70
N PRO A 363 -2.74 -1.71 18.77
CA PRO A 363 -2.28 -3.10 18.78
C PRO A 363 -3.35 -4.15 18.44
N TRP A 364 -4.61 -3.88 18.81
CA TRP A 364 -5.76 -4.77 18.57
C TRP A 364 -6.37 -4.65 17.17
N GLY A 365 -5.91 -3.70 16.34
CA GLY A 365 -6.53 -3.47 15.04
C GLY A 365 -6.21 -2.13 14.38
N ARG A 366 -7.22 -1.47 13.81
CA ARG A 366 -7.08 -0.20 13.06
C ARG A 366 -8.24 0.74 13.32
N CYS A 367 -8.08 2.00 12.90
CA CYS A 367 -9.15 2.99 12.90
C CYS A 367 -9.21 3.70 11.56
N THR A 368 -10.40 3.82 10.98
CA THR A 368 -10.67 4.80 9.91
C THR A 368 -11.59 5.89 10.46
N THR A 369 -11.60 7.05 9.83
CA THR A 369 -12.39 8.20 10.31
C THR A 369 -13.27 8.77 9.23
N LYS A 370 -14.46 9.28 9.61
CA LYS A 370 -15.32 10.00 8.67
C LYS A 370 -15.98 11.18 9.36
N GLU A 371 -15.83 12.37 8.80
CA GLU A 371 -16.59 13.53 9.23
C GLU A 371 -18.02 13.46 8.64
N VAL A 372 -19.02 13.58 9.51
CA VAL A 372 -20.45 13.50 9.14
C VAL A 372 -21.18 14.68 9.77
N LYS A 373 -21.52 15.69 8.96
CA LYS A 373 -22.31 16.87 9.37
C LYS A 373 -21.75 17.57 10.62
N GLY A 374 -20.43 17.77 10.67
CA GLY A 374 -19.75 18.42 11.80
C GLY A 374 -19.55 17.54 13.04
N ASN A 375 -19.85 16.24 12.95
CA ASN A 375 -19.45 15.21 13.91
C ASN A 375 -18.40 14.29 13.29
N THR A 376 -17.76 13.45 14.09
CA THR A 376 -16.82 12.43 13.61
C THR A 376 -17.32 11.03 13.98
N ASN A 377 -17.32 10.13 13.01
CA ASN A 377 -17.39 8.70 13.25
C ASN A 377 -15.97 8.15 13.23
N LEU A 378 -15.57 7.45 14.30
CA LEU A 378 -14.40 6.58 14.31
C LEU A 378 -14.89 5.16 14.06
N TYR A 379 -14.32 4.46 13.09
CA TYR A 379 -14.59 3.05 12.86
C TYR A 379 -13.40 2.24 13.38
N LEU A 380 -13.59 1.62 14.54
CA LEU A 380 -12.60 0.76 15.16
C LEU A 380 -12.72 -0.62 14.52
N HIS A 381 -11.73 -0.98 13.71
CA HIS A 381 -11.59 -2.29 13.12
C HIS A 381 -10.83 -3.18 14.09
N VAL A 382 -11.54 -4.01 14.83
CA VAL A 382 -10.99 -4.89 15.86
C VAL A 382 -10.67 -6.23 15.23
N PHE A 383 -9.38 -6.52 15.07
CA PHE A 383 -8.88 -7.81 14.58
C PHE A 383 -8.78 -8.82 15.73
N ASP A 384 -8.29 -8.34 16.88
CA ASP A 384 -8.03 -9.17 18.04
C ASP A 384 -8.69 -8.53 19.26
N TRP A 385 -9.75 -9.17 19.78
CA TRP A 385 -10.39 -8.71 21.00
C TRP A 385 -9.51 -8.98 22.22
N PRO A 386 -9.31 -7.99 23.10
CA PRO A 386 -8.54 -8.20 24.33
C PRO A 386 -9.14 -9.30 25.21
N LYS A 387 -8.28 -10.19 25.74
CA LYS A 387 -8.69 -11.36 26.54
C LYS A 387 -9.33 -10.98 27.88
N ASP A 388 -9.00 -9.80 28.41
CA ASP A 388 -9.60 -9.24 29.62
C ASP A 388 -11.01 -8.65 29.38
N GLY A 389 -11.46 -8.64 28.12
CA GLY A 389 -12.76 -8.13 27.71
C GLY A 389 -12.84 -6.60 27.69
N LEU A 390 -11.71 -5.89 27.64
CA LEU A 390 -11.67 -4.43 27.62
C LEU A 390 -10.87 -3.88 26.44
N LEU A 391 -11.57 -3.33 25.45
CA LEU A 391 -10.96 -2.65 24.31
C LEU A 391 -10.58 -1.21 24.69
N THR A 392 -9.29 -0.93 24.77
CA THR A 392 -8.77 0.40 25.09
C THR A 392 -8.47 1.20 23.84
N VAL A 393 -9.09 2.37 23.73
CA VAL A 393 -8.88 3.36 22.66
C VAL A 393 -8.13 4.55 23.28
N PRO A 394 -6.82 4.70 23.01
CA PRO A 394 -5.97 5.58 23.80
C PRO A 394 -6.13 7.06 23.43
N GLY A 395 -6.08 7.93 24.45
CA GLY A 395 -5.91 9.38 24.28
C GLY A 395 -7.06 10.13 23.61
N LEU A 396 -8.26 9.54 23.51
CA LEU A 396 -9.40 10.13 22.81
C LEU A 396 -10.08 11.25 23.61
N LYS A 397 -9.84 12.50 23.23
CA LYS A 397 -10.55 13.66 23.78
C LYS A 397 -11.78 13.97 22.94
N ALA A 398 -12.90 13.33 23.28
CA ALA A 398 -14.15 13.53 22.56
C ALA A 398 -15.38 13.34 23.45
N ARG A 399 -16.47 14.05 23.11
CA ARG A 399 -17.79 13.73 23.66
C ARG A 399 -18.41 12.62 22.82
N ILE A 400 -18.56 11.44 23.42
CA ILE A 400 -19.20 10.29 22.79
C ILE A 400 -20.72 10.47 22.78
N ASN A 401 -21.33 10.30 21.61
CA ASN A 401 -22.77 10.24 21.42
C ASN A 401 -23.29 8.81 21.54
N ASP A 402 -22.58 7.86 20.92
CA ASP A 402 -22.97 6.45 20.88
C ASP A 402 -21.78 5.55 20.49
N ILE A 403 -21.83 4.28 20.90
CA ILE A 403 -20.89 3.23 20.48
C ILE A 403 -21.69 1.97 20.13
N TYR A 404 -21.61 1.52 18.87
CA TYR A 404 -22.40 0.40 18.37
C TYR A 404 -21.68 -0.41 17.31
N LEU A 405 -22.19 -1.60 17.00
CA LEU A 405 -21.64 -2.48 15.98
C LEU A 405 -22.12 -2.06 14.59
N LEU A 406 -21.21 -1.84 13.63
CA LEU A 406 -21.58 -1.36 12.30
C LEU A 406 -22.53 -2.34 11.57
N SER A 407 -22.23 -3.64 11.64
CA SER A 407 -23.04 -4.69 10.99
C SER A 407 -24.40 -4.93 11.67
N ASN A 408 -24.59 -4.43 12.89
CA ASN A 408 -25.88 -4.44 13.59
C ASN A 408 -26.01 -3.19 14.48
N PRO A 409 -26.51 -2.06 13.95
CA PRO A 409 -26.58 -0.80 14.69
C PRO A 409 -27.47 -0.79 15.93
N LYS A 410 -28.21 -1.88 16.20
CA LYS A 410 -28.97 -2.07 17.45
C LYS A 410 -28.12 -2.65 18.58
N GLN A 411 -26.95 -3.18 18.27
CA GLN A 411 -26.01 -3.71 19.25
C GLN A 411 -25.09 -2.58 19.73
N HIS A 412 -25.38 -2.05 20.91
CA HIS A 412 -24.56 -1.01 21.55
C HIS A 412 -23.56 -1.62 22.52
N PHE A 413 -22.50 -0.88 22.82
CA PHE A 413 -21.46 -1.28 23.76
C PHE A 413 -21.49 -0.41 25.02
N ALA A 414 -21.22 -1.02 26.17
CA ALA A 414 -20.95 -0.28 27.39
C ALA A 414 -19.52 0.29 27.32
N TRP A 415 -19.35 1.52 27.80
CA TRP A 415 -18.06 2.20 27.75
C TRP A 415 -17.89 3.17 28.92
N LYS A 416 -16.64 3.50 29.23
CA LYS A 416 -16.26 4.55 30.19
C LYS A 416 -14.96 5.20 29.75
N PHE A 417 -14.72 6.42 30.22
CA PHE A 417 -13.40 7.04 30.17
C PHE A 417 -12.62 6.74 31.45
N GLU A 418 -11.32 6.52 31.31
CA GLU A 418 -10.34 6.50 32.39
C GLU A 418 -9.15 7.38 32.00
N GLY A 419 -9.06 8.57 32.59
CA GLY A 419 -8.20 9.63 32.03
C GLY A 419 -8.70 10.03 30.63
N ASP A 420 -7.78 10.06 29.66
CA ASP A 420 -8.09 10.33 28.25
C ASP A 420 -8.41 9.04 27.46
N ASP A 421 -8.29 7.85 28.08
CA ASP A 421 -8.51 6.58 27.39
C ASP A 421 -9.99 6.18 27.43
N LEU A 422 -10.54 5.84 26.26
CA LEU A 422 -11.88 5.28 26.13
C LEU A 422 -11.80 3.76 26.23
N HIS A 423 -12.44 3.20 27.25
CA HIS A 423 -12.59 1.77 27.41
C HIS A 423 -13.97 1.30 26.96
N ILE A 424 -13.99 0.33 26.05
CA ILE A 424 -15.20 -0.29 25.51
C ILE A 424 -15.23 -1.75 25.95
N HIS A 425 -16.31 -2.16 26.60
CA HIS A 425 -16.45 -3.56 27.03
C HIS A 425 -16.67 -4.47 25.82
N ALA A 426 -15.86 -5.51 25.72
CA ALA A 426 -15.98 -6.51 24.68
C ALA A 426 -17.35 -7.21 24.76
N PRO A 427 -17.91 -7.62 23.61
CA PRO A 427 -19.14 -8.38 23.60
C PRO A 427 -18.90 -9.79 24.16
N SER A 428 -19.94 -10.40 24.73
CA SER A 428 -19.89 -11.81 25.13
C SER A 428 -19.89 -12.79 23.96
N VAL A 429 -20.03 -12.29 22.73
CA VAL A 429 -20.06 -13.05 21.48
C VAL A 429 -19.19 -12.33 20.46
N ILE A 430 -18.32 -13.07 19.75
CA ILE A 430 -17.55 -12.54 18.63
C ILE A 430 -18.48 -12.40 17.42
N PHE A 431 -18.56 -11.20 16.82
CA PHE A 431 -19.47 -10.93 15.71
C PHE A 431 -18.88 -11.27 14.34
N ASP A 432 -17.60 -10.96 14.16
CA ASP A 432 -16.82 -11.29 12.96
C ASP A 432 -15.40 -11.64 13.42
N GLU A 433 -14.95 -12.86 13.12
CA GLU A 433 -13.67 -13.41 13.57
C GLU A 433 -12.46 -12.78 12.85
N ILE A 434 -12.67 -12.17 11.67
CA ILE A 434 -11.61 -11.54 10.88
C ILE A 434 -11.46 -10.06 11.29
N ASN A 435 -12.58 -9.34 11.31
CA ASN A 435 -12.61 -7.91 11.59
C ASN A 435 -14.00 -7.45 12.04
N THR A 436 -14.14 -7.22 13.33
CA THR A 436 -15.33 -6.61 13.93
C THR A 436 -15.23 -5.08 13.86
N VAL A 437 -16.23 -4.41 13.29
CA VAL A 437 -16.22 -2.93 13.17
C VAL A 437 -17.14 -2.28 14.22
N VAL A 438 -16.54 -1.60 15.18
CA VAL A 438 -17.23 -0.81 16.21
C VAL A 438 -17.23 0.66 15.80
N VAL A 439 -18.40 1.27 15.72
CA VAL A 439 -18.56 2.70 15.43
C VAL A 439 -18.56 3.47 16.74
N VAL A 440 -17.63 4.41 16.90
CA VAL A 440 -17.65 5.41 17.97
C VAL A 440 -18.08 6.73 17.35
N LYS A 441 -19.31 7.15 17.65
CA LYS A 441 -19.85 8.41 17.16
C LYS A 441 -19.56 9.51 18.15
N THR A 442 -18.81 10.51 17.75
CA THR A 442 -18.44 11.65 18.60
C THR A 442 -19.24 12.89 18.22
N LYS A 443 -19.21 13.91 19.08
CA LYS A 443 -19.69 15.26 18.77
C LYS A 443 -18.51 16.14 18.39
N GLY A 444 -18.60 16.85 17.26
CA GLY A 444 -17.52 17.71 16.80
C GLY A 444 -16.36 16.92 16.20
N LYS A 445 -15.26 17.64 15.93
CA LYS A 445 -13.97 17.03 15.58
C LYS A 445 -13.36 16.35 16.80
N VAL A 446 -12.57 15.31 16.56
CA VAL A 446 -11.85 14.59 17.61
C VAL A 446 -10.45 15.15 17.78
N GLU A 447 -9.97 15.17 19.02
CA GLU A 447 -8.56 15.36 19.35
C GLU A 447 -8.05 14.07 19.98
N VAL A 448 -6.85 13.64 19.58
CA VAL A 448 -6.22 12.43 20.11
C VAL A 448 -4.86 12.79 20.67
N THR A 449 -4.65 12.55 21.96
CA THR A 449 -3.32 12.53 22.56
C THR A 449 -2.57 11.32 21.98
N SER A 450 -1.47 11.58 21.28
CA SER A 450 -0.69 10.52 20.62
C SER A 450 -0.28 9.43 21.61
N ASN A 451 -0.47 8.17 21.22
CA ASN A 451 0.01 7.01 21.95
C ASN A 451 1.36 6.50 21.43
N LYS A 452 2.09 7.34 20.68
CA LYS A 452 3.48 7.08 20.27
C LYS A 452 4.35 6.83 21.51
N PRO A 453 5.25 5.83 21.48
CA PRO A 453 6.19 5.63 22.57
C PRO A 453 6.96 6.93 22.85
N THR A 454 7.08 7.30 24.12
CA THR A 454 7.77 8.51 24.58
C THR A 454 8.31 8.27 25.98
N LEU A 455 9.15 9.18 26.47
CA LEU A 455 9.81 9.06 27.77
C LEU A 455 8.79 9.04 28.92
N LYS A 456 8.80 7.95 29.69
CA LYS A 456 8.03 7.80 30.93
C LYS A 456 8.91 7.20 32.01
N GLU A 457 8.96 7.85 33.17
CA GLU A 457 9.70 7.35 34.34
C GLU A 457 11.19 7.01 34.07
N GLY A 458 11.80 7.70 33.09
CA GLY A 458 13.22 7.52 32.75
C GLY A 458 13.51 6.49 31.65
N SER A 459 12.49 5.83 31.08
CA SER A 459 12.67 4.97 29.91
C SER A 459 11.64 5.19 28.80
N ILE A 460 11.98 4.74 27.59
CA ILE A 460 11.06 4.67 26.45
C ILE A 460 10.89 3.18 26.10
N LEU A 461 9.71 2.64 26.37
CA LEU A 461 9.37 1.26 26.02
C LEU A 461 8.87 1.18 24.58
N LEU A 462 9.50 0.33 23.77
CA LEU A 462 9.17 0.08 22.37
C LEU A 462 8.72 -1.39 22.23
N PRO A 463 7.44 -1.69 22.47
CA PRO A 463 6.94 -3.05 22.46
C PRO A 463 6.86 -3.61 21.03
N ALA A 464 6.86 -4.94 20.90
CA ALA A 464 6.78 -5.65 19.63
C ALA A 464 5.56 -5.26 18.79
N ASP A 465 4.40 -5.04 19.43
CA ASP A 465 3.17 -4.62 18.75
C ASP A 465 3.18 -3.17 18.24
N PHE A 466 4.23 -2.40 18.57
CA PHE A 466 4.52 -1.10 17.98
C PHE A 466 5.57 -1.17 16.88
N ALA A 467 6.18 -2.33 16.63
CA ALA A 467 7.16 -2.50 15.57
C ALA A 467 6.51 -2.45 14.18
N ASP A 468 7.18 -1.80 13.24
CA ASP A 468 6.94 -1.95 11.82
C ASP A 468 7.85 -3.06 11.28
N ILE A 469 7.22 -4.13 10.78
CA ILE A 469 7.92 -5.32 10.30
C ILE A 469 8.06 -5.24 8.79
N HIS A 470 9.29 -5.12 8.30
CA HIS A 470 9.59 -5.03 6.88
C HIS A 470 10.06 -6.38 6.35
N ASN A 471 9.10 -7.25 6.03
CA ASN A 471 9.39 -8.55 5.42
C ASN A 471 9.75 -8.44 3.92
N PRO A 472 10.58 -9.35 3.38
CA PRO A 472 10.73 -9.50 1.94
C PRO A 472 9.39 -9.97 1.31
N GLY A 473 9.21 -9.75 0.00
CA GLY A 473 7.98 -10.19 -0.70
C GLY A 473 7.81 -11.71 -0.83
N TYR A 474 8.84 -12.49 -0.48
CA TYR A 474 8.85 -13.96 -0.51
C TYR A 474 9.83 -14.50 0.54
N GLY A 475 9.59 -15.71 1.03
CA GLY A 475 10.40 -16.37 2.05
C GLY A 475 9.66 -16.49 3.38
N GLU A 476 10.41 -16.76 4.45
CA GLU A 476 9.84 -16.80 5.80
C GLU A 476 9.71 -15.38 6.35
N HIS A 477 8.59 -15.09 6.99
CA HIS A 477 8.26 -13.76 7.48
C HIS A 477 8.38 -13.71 9.00
N ALA A 478 8.98 -12.63 9.51
CA ALA A 478 8.81 -12.25 10.90
C ALA A 478 7.33 -11.91 11.13
N VAL A 479 6.76 -12.43 12.21
CA VAL A 479 5.35 -12.28 12.53
C VAL A 479 5.17 -11.74 13.94
N LEU A 480 4.27 -10.77 14.09
CA LEU A 480 3.79 -10.34 15.40
C LEU A 480 2.81 -11.39 15.95
N LYS A 481 2.96 -11.73 17.23
CA LYS A 481 2.05 -12.56 18.00
C LYS A 481 1.74 -11.88 19.32
N GLY A 482 0.48 -11.98 19.76
CA GLY A 482 0.01 -11.34 20.99
C GLY A 482 -0.11 -9.82 20.86
N SER A 483 -0.41 -9.17 21.98
CA SER A 483 -0.60 -7.72 22.10
C SER A 483 -0.24 -7.25 23.51
N GLY A 484 0.08 -5.98 23.67
CA GLY A 484 0.45 -5.39 24.95
C GLY A 484 1.69 -6.09 25.54
N THR A 485 1.61 -6.45 26.83
CA THR A 485 2.71 -7.09 27.55
C THR A 485 3.04 -8.51 27.09
N GLU A 486 2.14 -9.16 26.34
CA GLU A 486 2.37 -10.48 25.73
C GLU A 486 2.83 -10.37 24.26
N SER A 487 2.99 -9.16 23.72
CA SER A 487 3.38 -8.97 22.32
C SER A 487 4.81 -9.45 22.06
N MET A 488 4.99 -10.09 20.91
CA MET A 488 6.26 -10.69 20.54
C MET A 488 6.40 -10.86 19.04
N ILE A 489 7.59 -10.56 18.52
CA ILE A 489 7.97 -10.88 17.16
C ILE A 489 8.60 -12.27 17.18
N GLN A 490 8.04 -13.18 16.39
CA GLN A 490 8.49 -14.56 16.23
C GLN A 490 8.79 -14.87 14.76
N ASN A 491 9.36 -16.04 14.50
CA ASN A 491 9.72 -16.50 13.16
C ASN A 491 10.61 -15.51 12.40
N TRP A 492 11.39 -14.71 13.13
CA TRP A 492 12.31 -13.73 12.55
C TRP A 492 13.62 -14.42 12.17
N VAL A 493 13.53 -15.23 11.12
CA VAL A 493 14.63 -16.08 10.64
C VAL A 493 15.20 -15.63 9.30
N ASP A 494 14.42 -14.87 8.52
CA ASP A 494 14.91 -14.32 7.26
C ASP A 494 15.73 -13.06 7.52
N GLY A 495 17.03 -13.12 7.23
CA GLY A 495 17.96 -12.00 7.43
C GLY A 495 17.69 -10.77 6.53
N ARG A 496 16.63 -10.79 5.71
CA ARG A 496 16.14 -9.63 4.96
C ARG A 496 15.04 -8.88 5.70
N ALA A 497 14.37 -9.53 6.66
CA ALA A 497 13.33 -8.90 7.45
C ALA A 497 13.97 -7.95 8.48
N ARG A 498 13.56 -6.67 8.46
CA ARG A 498 14.04 -5.67 9.44
C ARG A 498 12.88 -5.14 10.27
N LEU A 499 13.18 -4.66 11.46
CA LEU A 499 12.22 -4.11 12.41
C LEU A 499 12.51 -2.64 12.64
N GLU A 500 11.47 -1.83 12.71
CA GLU A 500 11.58 -0.40 12.98
C GLU A 500 10.56 0.02 14.03
N TRP A 501 10.95 0.99 14.88
CA TRP A 501 10.05 1.65 15.81
C TRP A 501 10.22 3.15 15.68
N MET A 502 9.12 3.86 15.56
CA MET A 502 9.09 5.31 15.73
C MET A 502 8.68 5.66 17.16
N PHE A 503 9.39 6.61 17.76
CA PHE A 503 9.14 7.11 19.10
C PHE A 503 9.37 8.61 19.16
N ASP A 504 8.77 9.27 20.13
CA ASP A 504 9.00 10.68 20.44
C ASP A 504 10.09 10.79 21.51
N ASN A 505 11.22 11.40 21.16
CA ASN A 505 12.26 11.73 22.11
C ASN A 505 11.91 13.04 22.83
N ALA A 506 11.21 12.95 23.96
CA ALA A 506 10.82 14.13 24.73
C ALA A 506 12.01 14.90 25.34
N GLU A 507 13.14 14.23 25.61
CA GLU A 507 14.31 14.84 26.24
C GLU A 507 15.61 14.37 25.59
N ALA A 508 16.50 15.31 25.27
CA ALA A 508 17.86 14.99 24.85
C ALA A 508 18.65 14.29 25.98
N GLY A 509 19.55 13.39 25.61
CA GLY A 509 20.43 12.70 26.55
C GLY A 509 20.97 11.36 26.03
N THR A 510 21.69 10.69 26.90
CA THR A 510 22.25 9.35 26.65
C THR A 510 21.25 8.28 27.08
N TYR A 511 20.97 7.34 26.20
CA TYR A 511 20.09 6.21 26.43
C TYR A 511 20.85 4.90 26.24
N SER A 512 20.65 3.94 27.15
CA SER A 512 21.04 2.55 26.93
C SER A 512 19.91 1.83 26.23
N VAL A 513 20.23 1.13 25.14
CA VAL A 513 19.25 0.33 24.40
C VAL A 513 19.32 -1.09 24.90
N GLU A 514 18.24 -1.57 25.49
CA GLU A 514 18.07 -2.92 25.96
C GLU A 514 16.98 -3.64 25.16
N ALA A 515 17.11 -4.94 24.98
CA ALA A 515 16.12 -5.76 24.29
C ALA A 515 15.79 -6.99 25.13
N LEU A 516 14.50 -7.31 25.26
CA LEU A 516 14.07 -8.60 25.81
C LEU A 516 13.91 -9.59 24.67
N VAL A 517 14.84 -10.53 24.57
CA VAL A 517 14.93 -11.47 23.44
C VAL A 517 15.08 -12.91 23.90
N ARG A 518 14.69 -13.84 23.04
CA ARG A 518 15.04 -15.27 23.12
C ARG A 518 15.76 -15.66 21.83
N VAL A 519 16.89 -16.33 21.98
CA VAL A 519 17.84 -16.55 20.88
C VAL A 519 18.17 -18.03 20.81
N THR A 520 17.82 -18.67 19.69
CA THR A 520 18.00 -20.13 19.51
C THR A 520 19.46 -20.48 19.23
N ASN A 521 20.12 -19.71 18.37
CA ASN A 521 21.53 -19.85 18.02
C ASN A 521 22.17 -18.47 17.95
N THR A 522 23.51 -18.39 18.03
CA THR A 522 24.25 -17.13 17.92
C THR A 522 23.79 -16.34 16.70
N ALA A 523 23.37 -15.09 16.91
CA ALA A 523 22.83 -14.22 15.86
C ALA A 523 23.36 -12.81 16.04
N SER A 524 23.60 -12.09 14.95
CA SER A 524 24.08 -10.71 14.96
C SER A 524 23.12 -9.78 14.22
N LEU A 525 22.91 -8.59 14.75
CA LEU A 525 22.18 -7.52 14.07
C LEU A 525 22.87 -6.17 14.23
N SER A 526 22.54 -5.24 13.32
CA SER A 526 22.85 -3.83 13.45
C SER A 526 21.66 -3.10 14.06
N VAL A 527 21.94 -2.19 15.00
CA VAL A 527 21.00 -1.22 15.54
C VAL A 527 21.36 0.13 14.96
N LYS A 528 20.39 0.80 14.34
CA LYS A 528 20.55 2.13 13.78
C LYS A 528 19.52 3.08 14.35
N CYS A 529 19.94 4.26 14.79
CA CYS A 529 19.04 5.36 15.16
C CYS A 529 19.73 6.69 14.80
N SER A 530 19.04 7.52 14.03
CA SER A 530 19.62 8.75 13.46
C SER A 530 20.92 8.41 12.67
N ASP A 531 22.02 9.11 12.92
CA ASP A 531 23.34 8.85 12.31
C ASP A 531 24.19 7.81 13.08
N GLN A 532 23.66 7.22 14.16
CA GLN A 532 24.38 6.24 14.97
C GLN A 532 24.04 4.81 14.53
N GLU A 533 25.06 3.97 14.43
CA GLU A 533 24.93 2.56 14.10
C GLU A 533 25.92 1.73 14.94
N PHE A 534 25.45 0.63 15.52
CA PHE A 534 26.30 -0.33 16.24
C PHE A 534 25.80 -1.76 16.06
N GLU A 535 26.73 -2.71 16.05
CA GLU A 535 26.43 -4.13 15.89
C GLU A 535 26.36 -4.85 17.24
N LYS A 536 25.41 -5.77 17.37
CA LYS A 536 25.28 -6.65 18.52
C LYS A 536 25.22 -8.10 18.08
N THR A 537 26.02 -8.94 18.73
CA THR A 537 25.90 -10.40 18.68
C THR A 537 25.22 -10.90 19.94
N PHE A 538 24.19 -11.72 19.75
CA PHE A 538 23.50 -12.48 20.78
C PHE A 538 24.12 -13.86 20.92
N GLU A 539 24.20 -14.34 22.17
CA GLU A 539 24.52 -15.74 22.45
C GLU A 539 23.21 -16.53 22.64
N PRO A 540 23.22 -17.86 22.44
CA PRO A 540 22.03 -18.68 22.64
C PRO A 540 21.52 -18.60 24.08
N SER A 541 20.22 -18.35 24.27
CA SER A 541 19.58 -18.22 25.58
C SER A 541 18.75 -19.46 25.98
N GLY A 542 18.69 -20.47 25.09
CA GLY A 542 17.82 -21.63 25.23
C GLY A 542 16.34 -21.21 25.19
N ASP A 543 15.51 -21.80 26.05
CA ASP A 543 14.06 -21.53 26.06
C ASP A 543 13.66 -20.25 26.82
N ARG A 544 14.62 -19.46 27.29
CA ARG A 544 14.36 -18.30 28.17
C ARG A 544 14.55 -16.97 27.44
N PHE A 545 13.70 -16.02 27.79
CA PHE A 545 13.91 -14.61 27.47
C PHE A 545 14.94 -13.99 28.41
N GLU A 546 15.83 -13.19 27.85
CA GLU A 546 16.83 -12.43 28.59
C GLU A 546 16.92 -10.99 28.11
N ILE A 547 17.26 -10.09 29.03
CA ILE A 547 17.52 -8.69 28.70
C ILE A 547 18.97 -8.58 28.24
N VAL A 548 19.14 -8.09 27.02
CA VAL A 548 20.45 -7.87 26.39
C VAL A 548 20.63 -6.38 26.11
N THR A 549 21.68 -5.78 26.66
CA THR A 549 22.10 -4.44 26.24
C THR A 549 22.68 -4.50 24.83
N LEU A 550 22.00 -3.83 23.90
CA LEU A 550 22.40 -3.74 22.50
C LEU A 550 23.50 -2.70 22.30
N GLY A 551 23.40 -1.56 23.00
CA GLY A 551 24.36 -0.47 22.91
C GLY A 551 23.90 0.80 23.60
N LYS A 552 24.47 1.94 23.21
CA LYS A 552 24.13 3.27 23.74
C LYS A 552 23.81 4.21 22.58
N LEU A 553 22.84 5.09 22.80
CA LEU A 553 22.41 6.13 21.87
C LEU A 553 22.55 7.51 22.52
N GLU A 554 23.17 8.43 21.82
CA GLU A 554 23.15 9.86 22.18
C GLU A 554 22.06 10.56 21.36
N LEU A 555 20.95 10.95 21.98
CA LEU A 555 19.89 11.68 21.30
C LEU A 555 20.03 13.17 21.62
N THR A 556 20.48 13.96 20.63
CA THR A 556 20.75 15.40 20.79
C THR A 556 19.53 16.28 20.53
N GLU A 557 18.56 15.77 19.79
CA GLU A 557 17.36 16.51 19.38
C GLU A 557 16.10 15.87 19.97
N THR A 558 15.13 16.72 20.29
CA THR A 558 13.81 16.29 20.74
C THR A 558 12.86 16.12 19.57
N GLY A 559 11.83 15.29 19.73
CA GLY A 559 10.84 14.98 18.70
C GLY A 559 11.00 13.57 18.12
N ASP A 560 10.40 13.34 16.97
CA ASP A 560 10.30 12.00 16.38
C ASP A 560 11.66 11.41 15.99
N GLN A 561 11.90 10.18 16.43
CA GLN A 561 13.09 9.39 16.14
C GLN A 561 12.67 7.99 15.65
N ILE A 562 13.52 7.36 14.85
CA ILE A 562 13.34 5.98 14.39
C ILE A 562 14.55 5.16 14.81
N ILE A 563 14.29 4.04 15.49
CA ILE A 563 15.28 3.00 15.73
C ILE A 563 14.97 1.78 14.86
N SER A 564 15.99 1.25 14.19
CA SER A 564 15.91 0.11 13.30
C SER A 564 16.81 -1.01 13.77
N LEU A 565 16.31 -2.25 13.70
CA LEU A 565 17.08 -3.48 13.86
C LEU A 565 17.16 -4.21 12.52
N THR A 566 18.38 -4.40 12.03
CA THR A 566 18.63 -5.10 10.76
C THR A 566 19.51 -6.32 10.99
N PRO A 567 19.05 -7.53 10.67
CA PRO A 567 19.85 -8.75 10.73
C PRO A 567 21.17 -8.65 9.94
N ASN A 568 22.26 -9.15 10.53
CA ASN A 568 23.47 -9.42 9.77
C ASN A 568 23.29 -10.73 9.01
N ARG A 569 23.03 -10.65 7.70
CA ARG A 569 22.75 -11.81 6.81
C ARG A 569 23.79 -12.93 6.86
N LYS A 570 25.04 -12.65 7.23
CA LYS A 570 26.10 -13.67 7.32
C LYS A 570 26.04 -14.46 8.63
N ASN A 571 25.41 -13.92 9.66
CA ASN A 571 25.35 -14.48 11.00
C ASN A 571 23.96 -14.26 11.60
N TRP A 572 22.90 -14.60 10.87
CA TRP A 572 21.53 -14.50 11.37
C TRP A 572 20.95 -15.88 11.65
N ASN A 573 20.30 -15.99 12.79
CA ASN A 573 19.54 -17.15 13.23
C ASN A 573 18.23 -16.66 13.88
N GLU A 574 17.34 -17.58 14.25
CA GLU A 574 16.08 -17.24 14.90
C GLU A 574 16.27 -16.43 16.19
N VAL A 575 15.67 -15.24 16.19
CA VAL A 575 15.54 -14.36 17.36
C VAL A 575 14.07 -14.05 17.55
N GLU A 576 13.56 -14.28 18.75
CA GLU A 576 12.28 -13.75 19.17
C GLU A 576 12.49 -12.51 20.02
N LEU A 577 11.66 -11.49 19.82
CA LEU A 577 11.81 -10.18 20.46
C LEU A 577 10.49 -9.72 21.05
N MET A 578 10.48 -9.38 22.33
CA MET A 578 9.28 -8.83 23.00
C MET A 578 9.26 -7.31 22.97
N TYR A 579 10.39 -6.65 23.27
CA TYR A 579 10.48 -5.19 23.25
C TYR A 579 11.92 -4.70 23.16
N LEU A 580 12.07 -3.44 22.76
CA LEU A 580 13.23 -2.61 23.10
C LEU A 580 12.87 -1.66 24.23
N GLU A 581 13.84 -1.32 25.07
CA GLU A 581 13.70 -0.29 26.08
C GLU A 581 14.91 0.64 26.04
N LEU A 582 14.66 1.94 25.87
CA LEU A 582 15.68 2.98 25.91
C LEU A 582 15.70 3.59 27.31
N ILE A 583 16.68 3.21 28.12
CA ILE A 583 16.81 3.65 29.51
C ILE A 583 17.75 4.84 29.57
N ARG A 584 17.24 5.99 30.01
CA ARG A 584 18.04 7.21 30.17
C ARG A 584 19.11 7.00 31.26
N LYS A 585 20.31 7.49 31.01
CA LYS A 585 21.46 7.37 31.92
C LYS A 585 21.75 8.63 32.72
#